data_AF-A0A654LZH3-F1
#
_entry.id   AF-A0A654LZH3-F1
#
_cell.length_a   1.000
_cell.length_b   1.000
_cell.length_c   1.000
_cell.angle_alpha   90.00
_cell.angle_beta   90.00
_cell.angle_gamma   90.00
#
_symmetry.space_group_name_H-M   'P 1'
#
loop_
_entity.id
_entity.type
_entity.pdbx_description
1 polymer ?
#
loop_
_entity_poly.entity_id
_entity_poly.type
_entity_poly.pdbx_seq_one_letter_code
_entity_poly.pdbx_strand_id
1 'polypeptide(L)'
;MKWRVDKINRFLKDTYLKYYNTFSLNKNLLVSGIIGFLVSIVVAHISAEYSVDFVLNSALTVIAGYLTYKTVFAILFHIDNKQKYTRRLTGKLNFQKFKQILIKMLFASSVFDIVNNITRFILMIQLLKWEYTAVEATTISSIVASVLSYVIINIIMRYIHVFGSKKQ
;
A
#
# COMPACT_ATOMS: atom_id res chain seq x y z
N MET A 1 20.20 32.61 -22.11
CA MET A 1 19.69 32.48 -20.73
C MET A 1 18.35 31.71 -20.64
N LYS A 2 17.37 32.00 -21.51
CA LYS A 2 16.04 31.35 -21.58
C LYS A 2 16.05 29.80 -21.61
N TRP A 3 16.97 29.20 -22.37
CA TRP A 3 17.10 27.73 -22.50
C TRP A 3 17.41 26.99 -21.18
N ARG A 4 18.16 27.60 -20.25
CA ARG A 4 18.46 26.99 -18.95
C ARG A 4 17.25 27.04 -18.00
N VAL A 5 16.46 28.12 -18.06
CA VAL A 5 15.25 28.28 -17.25
C VAL A 5 14.19 27.26 -17.66
N ASP A 6 13.98 27.03 -18.97
CA ASP A 6 13.04 26.03 -19.48
C ASP A 6 13.45 24.59 -19.16
N LYS A 7 14.75 24.33 -18.98
CA LYS A 7 15.25 23.01 -18.56
C LYS A 7 14.98 22.75 -17.08
N ILE A 8 15.19 23.76 -16.23
CA ILE A 8 14.92 23.67 -14.79
C ILE A 8 13.42 23.55 -14.54
N ASN A 9 12.60 24.33 -15.24
CA ASN A 9 11.15 24.29 -15.05
C ASN A 9 10.53 22.95 -15.48
N ARG A 10 11.04 22.34 -16.56
CA ARG A 10 10.67 20.97 -16.95
C ARG A 10 11.12 19.93 -15.93
N PHE A 11 12.35 20.03 -15.42
CA PHE A 11 12.85 19.11 -14.41
C PHE A 11 12.03 19.20 -13.10
N LEU A 12 11.74 20.40 -12.61
CA LEU A 12 10.91 20.61 -11.42
C LEU A 12 9.49 20.09 -11.63
N LYS A 13 8.90 20.34 -12.79
CA LYS A 13 7.56 19.85 -13.14
C LYS A 13 7.51 18.33 -13.23
N ASP A 14 8.50 17.69 -13.85
CA ASP A 14 8.60 16.23 -13.92
C ASP A 14 8.83 15.60 -12.55
N THR A 15 9.64 16.24 -11.71
CA THR A 15 9.91 15.78 -10.35
C THR A 15 8.66 15.92 -9.48
N TYR A 16 7.98 17.07 -9.53
CA TYR A 16 6.71 17.31 -8.85
C TYR A 16 5.61 16.34 -9.30
N LEU A 17 5.45 16.16 -10.62
CA LEU A 17 4.49 15.21 -11.19
C LEU A 17 4.82 13.76 -10.85
N LYS A 18 6.09 13.43 -10.62
CA LYS A 18 6.53 12.10 -10.16
C LYS A 18 6.13 11.87 -8.70
N TYR A 19 6.42 12.81 -7.81
CA TYR A 19 6.03 12.71 -6.39
C TYR A 19 4.51 12.77 -6.18
N TYR A 20 3.80 13.67 -6.87
CA TYR A 20 2.34 13.77 -6.80
C TYR A 20 1.65 12.48 -7.26
N ASN A 21 2.15 11.84 -8.33
CA ASN A 21 1.59 10.56 -8.75
C ASN A 21 1.89 9.42 -7.77
N THR A 22 3.07 9.40 -7.16
CA THR A 22 3.38 8.44 -6.10
C THR A 22 2.45 8.63 -4.90
N PHE A 23 2.10 9.87 -4.55
CA PHE A 23 1.20 10.19 -3.45
C PHE A 23 -0.28 9.85 -3.75
N SER A 24 -0.77 10.16 -4.95
CA SER A 24 -2.14 9.78 -5.39
C SER A 24 -2.31 8.26 -5.49
N LEU A 25 -1.30 7.54 -5.98
CA LEU A 25 -1.28 6.07 -5.95
C LEU A 25 -1.38 5.52 -4.53
N ASN A 26 -0.63 6.11 -3.59
CA ASN A 26 -0.65 5.72 -2.19
C ASN A 26 -2.02 5.98 -1.56
N LYS A 27 -2.67 7.11 -1.89
CA LYS A 27 -4.04 7.42 -1.44
C LYS A 27 -5.06 6.37 -1.94
N ASN A 28 -5.02 6.01 -3.22
CA ASN A 28 -5.99 5.06 -3.78
C ASN A 28 -5.79 3.65 -3.24
N LEU A 29 -4.55 3.26 -2.95
CA LEU A 29 -4.23 2.02 -2.24
C LEU A 29 -4.82 2.00 -0.84
N LEU A 30 -4.65 3.10 -0.10
CA LEU A 30 -5.15 3.23 1.26
C LEU A 30 -6.68 3.17 1.29
N VAL A 31 -7.35 3.94 0.42
CA VAL A 31 -8.82 3.97 0.32
C VAL A 31 -9.39 2.62 -0.09
N SER A 32 -8.83 1.98 -1.12
CA SER A 32 -9.28 0.66 -1.54
C SER A 32 -9.00 -0.43 -0.50
N GLY A 33 -7.89 -0.33 0.23
CA GLY A 33 -7.54 -1.22 1.33
C GLY A 33 -8.57 -1.15 2.45
N ILE A 34 -8.94 0.07 2.87
CA ILE A 34 -10.01 0.30 3.86
C ILE A 34 -11.33 -0.29 3.37
N ILE A 35 -11.72 -0.04 2.12
CA ILE A 35 -12.98 -0.56 1.56
C ILE A 35 -12.98 -2.09 1.52
N GLY A 36 -11.88 -2.71 1.08
CA GLY A 36 -11.75 -4.17 1.08
C GLY A 36 -11.83 -4.77 2.48
N PHE A 37 -11.19 -4.13 3.47
CA PHE A 37 -11.26 -4.54 4.86
C PHE A 37 -12.68 -4.43 5.45
N LEU A 38 -13.38 -3.32 5.20
CA LEU A 38 -14.77 -3.14 5.64
C LEU A 38 -15.69 -4.19 5.03
N VAL A 39 -15.52 -4.50 3.74
CA VAL A 39 -16.29 -5.57 3.08
C VAL A 39 -15.95 -6.95 3.65
N SER A 40 -14.69 -7.23 3.99
CA SER A 40 -14.34 -8.46 4.72
C SER A 40 -15.08 -8.58 6.05
N ILE A 41 -15.17 -7.50 6.84
CA ILE A 41 -15.90 -7.53 8.12
C ILE A 41 -17.38 -7.85 7.90
N VAL A 42 -18.00 -7.20 6.90
CA VAL A 42 -19.42 -7.44 6.57
C VAL A 42 -19.64 -8.90 6.15
N VAL A 43 -18.78 -9.42 5.26
CA VAL A 43 -18.88 -10.82 4.78
C VAL A 43 -18.65 -11.83 5.91
N ALA A 44 -17.71 -11.55 6.81
CA ALA A 44 -17.44 -12.40 7.98
C ALA A 44 -18.64 -12.44 8.94
N HIS A 45 -19.29 -11.30 9.15
CA HIS A 45 -20.45 -11.20 10.03
C HIS A 45 -21.66 -11.95 9.45
N ILE A 46 -21.96 -11.73 8.17
CA ILE A 46 -23.04 -12.42 7.47
C ILE A 46 -22.77 -13.94 7.46
N SER A 47 -21.56 -14.36 7.10
CA SER A 47 -21.21 -15.78 7.01
C SER A 47 -21.24 -16.48 8.38
N ALA A 48 -20.93 -15.77 9.47
CA ALA A 48 -21.10 -16.29 10.83
C ALA A 48 -22.59 -16.44 11.22
N GLU A 49 -23.45 -15.53 10.79
CA GLU A 49 -24.90 -15.58 11.04
C GLU A 49 -25.56 -16.78 10.33
N TYR A 50 -25.09 -17.12 9.13
CA TYR A 50 -25.52 -18.33 8.41
C TYR A 50 -24.89 -19.64 8.91
N SER A 51 -24.20 -19.62 10.07
CA SER A 51 -23.57 -20.80 10.69
C SER A 51 -22.59 -21.54 9.75
N VAL A 52 -21.90 -20.80 8.90
CA VAL A 52 -20.91 -21.37 7.97
C VAL A 52 -19.68 -21.83 8.76
N ASP A 53 -19.16 -23.01 8.43
CA ASP A 53 -17.95 -23.58 9.06
C ASP A 53 -16.81 -22.54 9.09
N PHE A 54 -16.05 -22.50 10.18
CA PHE A 54 -15.04 -21.49 10.47
C PHE A 54 -13.99 -21.39 9.35
N VAL A 55 -13.64 -22.53 8.74
CA VAL A 55 -12.70 -22.59 7.62
C VAL A 55 -13.28 -21.91 6.38
N LEU A 56 -14.55 -22.20 6.07
CA LEU A 56 -15.22 -21.66 4.90
C LEU A 56 -15.56 -20.17 5.09
N ASN A 57 -15.96 -19.76 6.29
CA ASN A 57 -16.18 -18.37 6.67
C ASN A 57 -14.89 -17.54 6.50
N SER A 58 -13.76 -18.06 7.02
CA SER A 58 -12.46 -17.41 6.88
C SER A 58 -12.04 -17.29 5.41
N ALA A 59 -12.20 -18.37 4.63
CA ALA A 59 -11.89 -18.36 3.20
C ALA A 59 -12.73 -17.33 2.42
N LEU A 60 -14.05 -17.30 2.64
CA LEU A 60 -14.96 -16.34 2.00
C LEU A 60 -14.60 -14.90 2.37
N THR A 61 -14.33 -14.65 3.65
CA THR A 61 -13.95 -13.33 4.17
C THR A 61 -12.69 -12.80 3.51
N VAL A 62 -11.65 -13.63 3.41
CA VAL A 62 -10.35 -13.24 2.82
C VAL A 62 -10.49 -13.04 1.31
N ILE A 63 -11.17 -13.94 0.61
CA ILE A 63 -11.38 -13.85 -0.84
C ILE A 63 -12.19 -12.62 -1.20
N ALA A 64 -13.30 -12.37 -0.49
CA ALA A 64 -14.17 -11.23 -0.74
C ALA A 64 -13.46 -9.89 -0.50
N GLY A 65 -12.73 -9.78 0.61
CA GLY A 65 -11.93 -8.58 0.89
C GLY A 65 -10.87 -8.31 -0.15
N TYR A 66 -10.13 -9.34 -0.53
CA TYR A 66 -9.07 -9.23 -1.52
C TYR A 66 -9.59 -8.85 -2.91
N LEU A 67 -10.68 -9.49 -3.37
CA LEU A 67 -11.31 -9.18 -4.65
C LEU A 67 -11.88 -7.75 -4.67
N THR A 68 -12.53 -7.35 -3.58
CA THR A 68 -13.09 -5.99 -3.43
C THR A 68 -11.97 -4.97 -3.45
N TYR A 69 -10.95 -5.15 -2.61
CA TYR A 69 -9.77 -4.30 -2.57
C TYR A 69 -9.16 -4.13 -3.98
N LYS A 70 -8.90 -5.24 -4.69
CA LYS A 70 -8.33 -5.23 -6.04
C LYS A 70 -9.20 -4.47 -7.04
N THR A 71 -10.50 -4.71 -7.00
CA THR A 71 -11.46 -4.11 -7.94
C THR A 71 -11.59 -2.62 -7.70
N VAL A 72 -11.79 -2.22 -6.45
CA VAL A 72 -11.93 -0.82 -6.04
C VAL A 72 -10.63 -0.05 -6.29
N PHE A 73 -9.48 -0.66 -6.00
CA PHE A 73 -8.18 -0.07 -6.36
C PHE A 73 -8.07 0.14 -7.87
N ALA A 74 -8.41 -0.86 -8.68
CA ALA A 74 -8.31 -0.76 -10.13
C ALA A 74 -9.19 0.38 -10.69
N ILE A 75 -10.41 0.54 -10.16
CA ILE A 75 -11.33 1.61 -10.53
C ILE A 75 -10.77 2.98 -10.13
N LEU A 76 -10.41 3.17 -8.86
CA LEU A 76 -9.85 4.42 -8.34
C LEU A 76 -8.56 4.81 -9.07
N PHE A 77 -7.67 3.84 -9.27
CA PHE A 77 -6.44 4.05 -10.02
C PHE A 77 -6.72 4.46 -11.46
N HIS A 78 -7.68 3.81 -12.13
CA HIS A 78 -8.04 4.12 -13.51
C HIS A 78 -8.61 5.53 -13.63
N ILE A 79 -9.52 5.93 -12.74
CA ILE A 79 -10.11 7.28 -12.72
C ILE A 79 -9.02 8.34 -12.55
N ASP A 80 -8.15 8.18 -11.54
CA ASP A 80 -7.15 9.18 -11.20
C ASP A 80 -5.99 9.27 -12.20
N ASN A 81 -5.67 8.17 -12.90
CA ASN A 81 -4.55 8.11 -13.82
C ASN A 81 -4.96 8.05 -15.30
N LYS A 82 -6.25 8.21 -15.62
CA LYS A 82 -6.80 8.16 -16.98
C LYS A 82 -6.05 9.07 -17.97
N GLN A 83 -5.58 10.23 -17.51
CA GLN A 83 -4.85 11.19 -18.36
C GLN A 83 -3.38 10.83 -18.62
N LYS A 84 -2.74 9.97 -17.81
CA LYS A 84 -1.31 9.65 -17.90
C LYS A 84 -0.97 8.44 -18.78
N TYR A 85 -1.93 7.55 -19.02
CA TYR A 85 -1.70 6.30 -19.76
C TYR A 85 -2.54 6.16 -21.05
N THR A 86 -3.50 7.04 -21.26
CA THR A 86 -4.16 7.17 -22.56
C THR A 86 -3.18 7.85 -23.52
N ARG A 87 -2.51 7.09 -24.40
CA ARG A 87 -1.80 7.67 -25.55
C ARG A 87 -2.80 8.59 -26.26
N ARG A 88 -2.49 9.89 -26.34
CA ARG A 88 -3.31 10.92 -27.03
C ARG A 88 -3.73 10.53 -28.47
N LEU A 89 -3.12 9.50 -29.05
CA LEU A 89 -3.36 9.02 -30.41
C LEU A 89 -3.69 7.51 -30.54
N THR A 90 -3.67 6.69 -29.48
CA THR A 90 -3.90 5.21 -29.63
C THR A 90 -4.61 4.49 -28.48
N GLY A 91 -4.81 5.11 -27.31
CA GLY A 91 -5.66 4.54 -26.24
C GLY A 91 -5.26 3.18 -25.60
N LYS A 92 -4.17 2.53 -26.03
CA LYS A 92 -3.79 1.19 -25.51
C LYS A 92 -3.01 1.26 -24.20
N LEU A 93 -3.58 0.65 -23.16
CA LEU A 93 -3.06 0.54 -21.80
C LEU A 93 -1.89 -0.45 -21.72
N ASN A 94 -0.72 -0.02 -21.23
CA ASN A 94 0.39 -0.96 -20.98
C ASN A 94 0.16 -1.69 -19.64
N PHE A 95 -0.70 -2.71 -19.71
CA PHE A 95 -1.17 -3.51 -18.57
C PHE A 95 -0.03 -4.19 -17.80
N GLN A 96 1.06 -4.55 -18.49
CA GLN A 96 2.22 -5.22 -17.91
C GLN A 96 2.98 -4.31 -16.93
N LYS A 97 3.27 -3.06 -17.33
CA LYS A 97 3.93 -2.08 -16.44
C LYS A 97 3.02 -1.69 -15.27
N PHE A 98 1.71 -1.56 -15.52
CA PHE A 98 0.73 -1.29 -14.48
C PHE A 98 0.71 -2.39 -13.41
N LYS A 99 0.57 -3.66 -13.83
CA LYS A 99 0.55 -4.82 -12.93
C LYS A 99 1.82 -4.92 -12.07
N GLN A 100 2.99 -4.64 -12.66
CA GLN A 100 4.26 -4.65 -11.92
C GLN A 100 4.32 -3.59 -10.81
N ILE A 101 3.89 -2.37 -11.09
CA ILE A 101 3.86 -1.28 -10.08
C ILE A 101 2.89 -1.65 -8.95
N LEU A 102 1.73 -2.17 -9.32
CA LEU A 102 0.70 -2.62 -8.40
C LEU A 102 1.18 -3.69 -7.42
N ILE A 103 1.84 -4.73 -7.95
CA ILE A 103 2.38 -5.84 -7.14
C ILE A 103 3.45 -5.33 -6.20
N LYS A 104 4.36 -4.44 -6.66
CA LYS A 104 5.41 -3.87 -5.80
C LYS A 104 4.83 -3.05 -4.65
N MET A 105 3.78 -2.27 -4.92
CA MET A 105 3.15 -1.42 -3.91
C MET A 105 2.38 -2.24 -2.87
N LEU A 106 1.65 -3.26 -3.34
CA LEU A 106 0.97 -4.23 -2.48
C LEU A 106 1.96 -4.98 -1.58
N PHE A 107 3.03 -5.47 -2.17
CA PHE A 107 4.08 -6.17 -1.44
C PHE A 107 4.70 -5.27 -0.37
N ALA A 108 5.03 -4.03 -0.72
CA ALA A 108 5.56 -3.06 0.24
C ALA A 108 4.56 -2.77 1.38
N SER A 109 3.28 -2.55 1.08
CA SER A 109 2.26 -2.33 2.12
C SER A 109 2.12 -3.54 3.04
N SER A 110 2.04 -4.75 2.49
CA SER A 110 1.93 -5.96 3.31
C SER A 110 3.14 -6.19 4.20
N VAL A 111 4.35 -5.96 3.68
CA VAL A 111 5.57 -6.04 4.50
C VAL A 111 5.53 -5.00 5.62
N PHE A 112 5.01 -3.79 5.35
CA PHE A 112 4.90 -2.72 6.36
C PHE A 112 4.00 -3.18 7.49
N ASP A 113 2.81 -3.64 7.14
CA ASP A 113 1.78 -4.01 8.10
C ASP A 113 2.21 -5.21 8.94
N ILE A 114 2.86 -6.20 8.34
CA ILE A 114 3.40 -7.38 9.04
C ILE A 114 4.45 -6.94 10.07
N VAL A 115 5.46 -6.18 9.64
CA VAL A 115 6.55 -5.74 10.51
C VAL A 115 6.01 -4.84 11.62
N ASN A 116 5.12 -3.90 11.29
CA ASN A 116 4.57 -2.95 12.23
C ASN A 116 3.75 -3.66 13.32
N ASN A 117 2.85 -4.56 12.93
CA ASN A 117 2.00 -5.26 13.90
C ASN A 117 2.80 -6.21 14.81
N ILE A 118 3.74 -6.98 14.26
CA ILE A 118 4.59 -7.88 15.06
C ILE A 118 5.45 -7.07 16.04
N THR A 119 6.13 -6.04 15.54
CA THR A 119 7.01 -5.20 16.36
C THR A 119 6.22 -4.49 17.47
N ARG A 120 5.07 -3.91 17.12
CA ARG A 120 4.19 -3.23 18.10
C ARG A 120 3.75 -4.20 19.19
N PHE A 121 3.32 -5.41 18.80
CA PHE A 121 2.86 -6.42 19.75
C PHE A 121 3.97 -6.83 20.74
N ILE A 122 5.18 -7.11 20.24
CA ILE A 122 6.32 -7.49 21.09
C ILE A 122 6.71 -6.35 22.04
N LEU A 123 6.84 -5.12 21.52
CA LEU A 123 7.21 -3.95 22.31
C LEU A 123 6.16 -3.62 23.37
N MET A 124 4.88 -3.72 23.02
CA MET A 124 3.79 -3.48 23.95
C MET A 124 3.83 -4.46 25.13
N ILE A 125 4.08 -5.76 24.89
CA ILE A 125 4.26 -6.76 25.97
C ILE A 125 5.47 -6.41 26.84
N GLN A 126 6.60 -6.02 26.23
CA GLN A 126 7.82 -5.68 26.98
C GLN A 126 7.63 -4.43 27.84
N LEU A 127 7.00 -3.38 27.30
CA LEU A 127 6.72 -2.13 28.03
C LEU A 127 5.74 -2.35 29.19
N LEU A 128 4.69 -3.17 28.98
CA LEU A 128 3.77 -3.53 30.06
C LEU A 128 4.47 -4.33 31.17
N LYS A 129 5.45 -5.18 30.84
CA LYS A 129 6.28 -5.88 31.84
C LYS A 129 7.20 -4.95 32.63
N TRP A 130 7.53 -3.78 32.08
CA TRP A 130 8.29 -2.73 32.76
C TRP A 130 7.41 -1.72 33.50
N GLU A 131 6.15 -2.10 33.76
CA GLU A 131 5.17 -1.30 34.52
C GLU A 131 4.79 0.04 33.89
N TYR A 132 5.00 0.20 32.57
CA TYR A 132 4.43 1.33 31.84
C TYR A 132 2.90 1.23 31.79
N THR A 133 2.22 2.38 31.82
CA THR A 133 0.77 2.39 31.64
C THR A 133 0.38 1.90 30.24
N ALA A 134 -0.81 1.34 30.10
CA ALA A 134 -1.28 0.81 28.81
C ALA A 134 -1.26 1.87 27.68
N VAL A 135 -1.56 3.12 28.02
CA VAL A 135 -1.56 4.24 27.06
C VAL A 135 -0.14 4.57 26.61
N GLU A 136 0.81 4.69 27.53
CA GLU A 136 2.22 4.96 27.22
C GLU A 136 2.85 3.83 26.43
N ALA A 137 2.64 2.58 26.87
CA ALA A 137 3.13 1.39 26.20
C ALA A 137 2.63 1.30 24.75
N THR A 138 1.34 1.57 24.52
CA THR A 138 0.73 1.56 23.18
C THR A 138 1.29 2.67 22.29
N THR A 139 1.52 3.86 22.86
CA THR A 139 2.01 5.02 22.12
C THR A 139 3.47 4.81 21.70
N ILE A 140 4.34 4.43 22.65
CA ILE A 140 5.77 4.19 22.39
C ILE A 140 5.94 3.04 21.41
N SER A 141 5.26 1.91 21.63
CA SER A 141 5.35 0.75 20.74
C SER A 141 4.87 1.08 19.31
N SER A 142 3.81 1.87 19.15
CA SER A 142 3.31 2.26 17.83
C SER A 142 4.29 3.16 17.07
N ILE A 143 4.90 4.14 17.74
CA ILE A 143 5.87 5.05 17.12
C ILE A 143 7.12 4.26 16.69
N VAL A 144 7.68 3.46 17.60
CA VAL A 144 8.89 2.67 17.33
C VAL A 144 8.65 1.65 16.21
N ALA A 145 7.53 0.92 16.26
CA ALA A 145 7.17 -0.04 15.23
C ALA A 145 6.99 0.61 13.85
N SER A 146 6.38 1.80 13.79
CA SER A 146 6.19 2.53 12.54
C SER A 146 7.54 2.93 11.94
N VAL A 147 8.44 3.51 12.75
CA VAL A 147 9.79 3.91 12.30
C VAL A 147 10.57 2.70 11.80
N LEU A 148 10.57 1.59 12.55
CA LEU A 148 11.26 0.37 12.16
C LEU A 148 10.71 -0.21 10.85
N SER A 149 9.39 -0.20 10.68
CA SER A 149 8.73 -0.72 9.47
C SER A 149 9.08 0.11 8.23
N TYR A 150 9.15 1.43 8.37
CA TYR A 150 9.64 2.31 7.31
C TYR A 150 11.10 2.03 6.94
N VAL A 151 11.98 1.83 7.93
CA VAL A 151 13.39 1.49 7.69
C VAL A 151 13.50 0.17 6.93
N ILE A 152 12.79 -0.87 7.37
CA ILE A 152 12.84 -2.20 6.75
C ILE A 152 12.35 -2.14 5.30
N ILE A 153 11.24 -1.45 5.02
CA ILE A 153 10.78 -1.28 3.62
C ILE A 153 11.74 -0.50 2.77
N ASN A 154 12.34 0.55 3.31
CA ASN A 154 13.31 1.33 2.55
C ASN A 154 14.51 0.46 2.15
N ILE A 155 14.98 -0.42 3.04
CA ILE A 155 16.03 -1.41 2.76
C ILE A 155 15.58 -2.42 1.70
N ILE A 156 14.41 -3.04 1.89
CA ILE A 156 13.87 -4.05 0.95
C ILE A 156 13.67 -3.45 -0.44
N MET A 157 13.09 -2.26 -0.53
CA MET A 157 12.86 -1.58 -1.81
C MET A 157 14.17 -1.20 -2.49
N ARG A 158 15.19 -0.77 -1.72
CA ARG A 158 16.53 -0.52 -2.24
C ARG A 158 17.15 -1.81 -2.79
N TYR A 159 17.04 -2.93 -2.07
CA TYR A 159 17.50 -4.24 -2.54
C TYR A 159 16.78 -4.65 -3.83
N ILE A 160 15.45 -4.62 -3.87
CA ILE A 160 14.65 -4.99 -5.05
C ILE A 160 15.00 -4.12 -6.27
N HIS A 161 15.28 -2.83 -6.07
CA HIS A 161 15.69 -1.93 -7.16
C HIS A 161 17.12 -2.21 -7.63
N VAL A 162 18.05 -2.45 -6.69
CA VAL A 162 19.46 -2.75 -6.97
C VAL A 162 19.61 -4.05 -7.76
N PHE A 163 18.82 -5.08 -7.45
CA PHE A 163 18.83 -6.34 -8.21
C PHE A 163 17.96 -6.31 -9.49
N GLY A 164 17.05 -5.34 -9.63
CA GLY A 164 16.15 -5.19 -10.77
C GLY A 164 16.70 -4.39 -11.95
N SER A 165 17.86 -3.73 -11.80
CA SER A 165 18.51 -2.98 -12.89
C SER A 165 19.47 -3.85 -13.70
N LYS A 166 18.97 -4.92 -14.34
CA LYS A 166 19.63 -5.40 -15.55
C LYS A 166 19.17 -4.51 -16.71
N LYS A 167 20.04 -3.57 -17.10
CA LYS A 167 20.02 -3.00 -18.44
C LYS A 167 20.17 -4.16 -19.43
N GLN A 168 19.15 -4.38 -20.25
CA GLN A 168 19.29 -4.82 -21.63
C GLN A 168 18.43 -3.88 -22.47
#